data_AF-A0A965JH63-F1
#
_entry.id   AF-A0A965JH63-F1
#
_cell.length_a   1.000
_cell.length_b   1.000
_cell.length_c   1.000
_cell.angle_alpha   90.00
_cell.angle_beta   90.00
_cell.angle_gamma   90.00
#
_symmetry.space_group_name_H-M   'P 1'
#
loop_
_entity.id
_entity.type
_entity.pdbx_description
1 polymer ?
#
loop_
_entity_poly.entity_id
_entity_poly.type
_entity_poly.pdbx_seq_one_letter_code
_entity_poly.pdbx_strand_id
1 'polypeptide(L)'
;MSAMTELGFSIDRDIQAEEARIAAYLESELGCSDVSIHRMRRWRPIMRADVTRNGVRQRMFLKGERTWPTHPYPLEYERDMQVALSRNGVVVPEVLGWVEDPKTIVMAWVEGGRDAGLIQEAIENASVMSPDRWQASLRYMELLAELHAIPVEKFAAAG
;
A
#
# COMPACT_ATOMS: atom_id res chain seq x y z
N MET A 1 33.36 18.89 8.68
CA MET A 1 33.13 17.46 8.38
C MET A 1 32.81 16.64 9.65
N SER A 2 32.23 17.24 10.70
CA SER A 2 31.83 16.50 11.90
C SER A 2 30.88 17.38 12.71
N ALA A 3 29.59 17.04 12.69
CA ALA A 3 28.51 17.53 13.59
C ALA A 3 27.12 17.02 13.13
N MET A 4 26.93 16.72 11.84
CA MET A 4 25.64 16.23 11.30
C MET A 4 25.46 14.71 11.38
N THR A 5 26.48 13.97 11.84
CA THR A 5 26.45 12.50 11.91
C THR A 5 25.83 11.97 13.22
N GLU A 6 25.72 12.80 14.26
CA GLU A 6 25.24 12.39 15.60
C GLU A 6 23.71 12.45 15.79
N LEU A 7 22.95 12.93 14.80
CA LEU A 7 21.47 12.95 14.85
C LEU A 7 20.80 11.86 14.01
N GLY A 8 21.55 10.91 13.45
CA GLY A 8 20.97 9.77 12.71
C GLY A 8 20.18 10.15 11.44
N PHE A 9 20.26 11.39 10.99
CA PHE A 9 19.57 11.89 9.80
C PHE A 9 20.55 12.05 8.64
N SER A 10 21.01 10.91 8.12
CA SER A 10 21.36 10.70 6.71
C SER A 10 21.78 9.24 6.53
N ILE A 11 20.80 8.33 6.39
CA ILE A 11 21.06 7.08 5.69
C ILE A 11 21.04 7.46 4.21
N ASP A 12 22.22 7.53 3.60
CA ASP A 12 22.34 7.60 2.16
C ASP A 12 21.77 6.27 1.63
N ARG A 13 20.45 6.25 1.37
CA ARG A 13 19.76 5.02 0.98
C ARG A 13 20.22 4.64 -0.41
N ASP A 14 20.85 3.48 -0.52
CA ASP A 14 21.06 2.85 -1.81
C ASP A 14 19.74 2.27 -2.31
N ILE A 15 18.99 3.16 -2.93
CA ILE A 15 17.73 2.91 -3.60
C ILE A 15 17.80 1.72 -4.56
N GLN A 16 18.88 1.58 -5.32
CA GLN A 16 19.00 0.53 -6.31
C GLN A 16 19.23 -0.81 -5.63
N ALA A 17 20.08 -0.85 -4.59
CA ALA A 17 20.28 -2.04 -3.79
C ALA A 17 19.00 -2.46 -3.04
N GLU A 18 18.22 -1.52 -2.54
CA GLU A 18 16.92 -1.78 -1.92
C GLU A 18 15.91 -2.38 -2.90
N GLU A 19 15.78 -1.82 -4.10
CA GLU A 19 14.92 -2.37 -5.14
C GLU A 19 15.38 -3.77 -5.58
N ALA A 20 16.68 -4.02 -5.66
CA ALA A 20 17.22 -5.34 -5.95
C ALA A 20 16.87 -6.36 -4.84
N ARG A 21 16.93 -5.98 -3.56
CA ARG A 21 16.51 -6.86 -2.45
C ARG A 21 15.01 -7.16 -2.46
N ILE A 22 14.18 -6.15 -2.78
CA ILE A 22 12.74 -6.36 -2.96
C ILE A 22 12.50 -7.33 -4.13
N ALA A 23 13.17 -7.14 -5.26
CA ALA A 23 13.02 -8.02 -6.42
C ALA A 23 13.39 -9.47 -6.09
N ALA A 24 14.53 -9.67 -5.41
CA ALA A 24 14.95 -11.00 -4.97
C ALA A 24 13.92 -11.67 -4.04
N TYR A 25 13.29 -10.92 -3.13
CA TYR A 25 12.21 -11.43 -2.29
C TYR A 25 10.98 -11.86 -3.12
N LEU A 26 10.58 -11.06 -4.12
CA LEU A 26 9.44 -11.40 -4.99
C LEU A 26 9.71 -12.69 -5.76
N GLU A 27 10.96 -12.90 -6.18
CA GLU A 27 11.39 -14.12 -6.87
C GLU A 27 11.43 -15.33 -5.93
N SER A 28 12.09 -15.22 -4.77
CA SER A 28 12.30 -16.36 -3.86
C SER A 28 11.05 -16.75 -3.07
N GLU A 29 10.33 -15.77 -2.52
CA GLU A 29 9.23 -16.02 -1.57
C GLU A 29 7.86 -16.08 -2.25
N LEU A 30 7.68 -15.29 -3.32
CA LEU A 30 6.39 -15.24 -4.02
C LEU A 30 6.38 -16.00 -5.35
N GLY A 31 7.51 -16.56 -5.77
CA GLY A 31 7.63 -17.32 -7.01
C GLY A 31 7.41 -16.47 -8.26
N CYS A 32 7.84 -15.20 -8.21
CA CYS A 32 7.78 -14.30 -9.35
C CYS A 32 8.99 -14.45 -10.28
N SER A 33 8.85 -13.98 -11.51
CA SER A 33 9.92 -13.78 -12.49
C SER A 33 9.68 -12.48 -13.26
N ASP A 34 10.62 -12.09 -14.13
CA ASP A 34 10.54 -10.87 -14.96
C ASP A 34 10.25 -9.60 -14.13
N VAL A 35 10.84 -9.50 -12.94
CA VAL A 35 10.52 -8.44 -11.98
C VAL A 35 11.07 -7.09 -12.46
N SER A 36 10.18 -6.12 -12.63
CA SER A 36 10.53 -4.72 -12.92
C SER A 36 9.85 -3.79 -11.92
N ILE A 37 10.64 -3.01 -11.19
CA ILE A 37 10.14 -2.10 -10.14
C ILE A 37 10.14 -0.66 -10.66
N HIS A 38 9.02 0.04 -10.45
CA HIS A 38 8.79 1.40 -10.89
C HIS A 38 8.32 2.27 -9.73
N ARG A 39 9.06 3.34 -9.42
CA ARG A 39 8.64 4.32 -8.42
C ARG A 39 7.43 5.11 -8.88
N MET A 40 6.48 5.32 -7.98
CA MET A 40 5.32 6.16 -8.24
C MET A 40 5.57 7.59 -7.74
N ARG A 41 5.13 8.60 -8.49
CA ARG A 41 5.24 10.02 -8.09
C ARG A 41 4.27 10.34 -6.96
N ARG A 42 4.66 9.98 -5.73
CA ARG A 42 3.94 10.22 -4.49
C ARG A 42 4.93 10.65 -3.42
N TRP A 43 4.40 11.33 -2.41
CA TRP A 43 5.15 11.76 -1.22
C TRP A 43 5.42 10.60 -0.24
N ARG A 44 4.87 9.41 -0.50
CA ARG A 44 5.16 8.15 0.22
C ARG A 44 6.06 7.28 -0.66
N PRO A 45 6.94 6.44 -0.08
CA PRO A 45 7.75 5.48 -0.83
C PRO A 45 6.86 4.35 -1.37
N ILE A 46 6.23 4.63 -2.51
CA ILE A 46 5.31 3.73 -3.19
C ILE A 46 5.93 3.34 -4.53
N MET A 47 5.93 2.05 -4.83
CA MET A 47 6.38 1.51 -6.10
C MET A 47 5.33 0.55 -6.67
N ARG A 48 5.39 0.33 -7.98
CA ARG A 48 4.71 -0.75 -8.69
C ARG A 48 5.76 -1.78 -9.09
N ALA A 49 5.50 -3.06 -8.86
CA ALA A 49 6.24 -4.12 -9.51
C ALA A 49 5.38 -4.70 -10.65
N ASP A 50 5.95 -4.76 -11.85
CA ASP A 50 5.45 -5.61 -12.92
C ASP A 50 6.18 -6.94 -12.82
N VAL A 51 5.44 -8.05 -12.74
CA VAL A 51 6.00 -9.39 -12.52
C VAL A 51 5.24 -10.44 -13.34
N THR A 52 5.89 -11.57 -13.60
CA THR A 52 5.24 -12.81 -14.03
C THR A 52 5.15 -13.74 -12.82
N ARG A 53 3.97 -14.26 -12.48
CA ARG A 53 3.80 -15.27 -11.43
C ARG A 53 2.91 -16.38 -11.96
N ASN A 54 3.33 -17.64 -11.84
CA ASN A 54 2.64 -18.79 -12.44
C ASN A 54 2.35 -18.61 -13.95
N GLY A 55 3.28 -18.01 -14.69
CA GLY A 55 3.14 -17.75 -16.13
C GLY A 55 2.19 -16.59 -16.49
N VAL A 56 1.62 -15.87 -15.51
CA VAL A 56 0.71 -14.75 -15.74
C VAL A 56 1.39 -13.44 -15.37
N ARG A 57 1.40 -12.48 -16.30
CA ARG A 57 1.85 -11.11 -16.03
C ARG A 57 0.83 -10.40 -15.13
N GLN A 58 1.32 -9.83 -14.04
CA GLN A 58 0.50 -9.09 -13.09
C GLN A 58 1.28 -7.91 -12.49
N ARG A 59 0.54 -7.05 -11.81
CA ARG A 59 1.08 -5.91 -11.07
C ARG A 59 0.96 -6.18 -9.58
N MET A 60 1.95 -5.70 -8.83
CA MET A 60 1.91 -5.63 -7.37
C MET A 60 2.18 -4.21 -6.93
N PHE A 61 1.53 -3.81 -5.84
CA PHE A 61 1.75 -2.53 -5.19
C PHE A 61 2.72 -2.72 -4.03
N LEU A 62 3.78 -1.93 -4.01
CA LEU A 62 4.81 -1.97 -2.98
C LEU A 62 4.76 -0.70 -2.14
N LYS A 63 4.64 -0.86 -0.83
CA LYS A 63 4.60 0.25 0.13
C LYS A 63 5.77 0.15 1.10
N GLY A 64 6.75 1.01 0.93
CA GLY A 64 7.94 1.06 1.78
C GLY A 64 7.74 1.86 3.07
N GLU A 65 8.72 1.76 3.97
CA GLU A 65 8.78 2.54 5.20
C GLU A 65 9.22 3.99 4.93
N ARG A 66 8.60 4.91 5.67
CA ARG A 66 8.88 6.35 5.57
C ARG A 66 10.17 6.67 6.30
N THR A 67 10.98 7.55 5.73
CA THR A 67 12.26 7.96 6.32
C THR A 67 12.13 9.15 7.28
N TRP A 68 10.91 9.58 7.61
CA TRP A 68 10.65 10.68 8.54
C TRP A 68 9.45 10.39 9.46
N PRO A 69 9.48 10.89 10.71
CA PRO A 69 8.46 10.59 11.71
C PRO A 69 7.17 11.35 11.41
N THR A 70 6.24 10.71 10.70
CA THR A 70 4.90 11.29 10.37
C THR A 70 3.73 10.60 11.05
N HIS A 71 3.98 9.44 11.63
CA HIS A 71 2.96 8.64 12.29
C HIS A 71 3.57 7.91 13.48
N PRO A 72 2.82 7.74 14.57
CA PRO A 72 3.31 7.07 15.77
C PRO A 72 3.43 5.55 15.57
N TYR A 73 2.87 5.01 14.50
CA TYR A 73 2.82 3.57 14.23
C TYR A 73 3.84 3.15 13.16
N PRO A 74 4.54 2.02 13.35
CA PRO A 74 5.48 1.48 12.37
C PRO A 74 4.75 0.87 11.16
N LEU A 75 5.48 0.55 10.09
CA LEU A 75 4.87 0.02 8.85
C LEU A 75 4.20 -1.35 9.07
N GLU A 76 4.75 -2.16 9.96
CA GLU A 76 4.23 -3.46 10.40
C GLU A 76 2.82 -3.32 10.96
N TYR A 77 2.59 -2.29 11.77
CA TYR A 77 1.25 -1.98 12.28
C TYR A 77 0.28 -1.67 11.14
N GLU A 78 0.70 -0.89 10.14
CA GLU A 78 -0.15 -0.63 8.96
C GLU A 78 -0.47 -1.93 8.18
N ARG A 79 0.50 -2.84 8.04
CA ARG A 79 0.29 -4.18 7.44
C ARG A 79 -0.72 -4.98 8.24
N ASP A 80 -0.55 -5.06 9.55
CA ASP A 80 -1.35 -5.90 10.44
C ASP A 80 -2.79 -5.39 10.53
N MET A 81 -2.99 -4.07 10.55
CA MET A 81 -4.32 -3.47 10.40
C MET A 81 -4.97 -3.83 9.06
N GLN A 82 -4.22 -3.82 7.95
CA GLN A 82 -4.76 -4.18 6.64
C GLN A 82 -5.15 -5.67 6.57
N VAL A 83 -4.36 -6.56 7.19
CA VAL A 83 -4.71 -7.98 7.34
C VAL A 83 -5.96 -8.15 8.21
N ALA A 84 -6.06 -7.41 9.32
CA ALA A 84 -7.24 -7.44 10.19
C ALA A 84 -8.50 -6.98 9.46
N LEU A 85 -8.41 -5.91 8.65
CA LEU A 85 -9.50 -5.44 7.79
C LEU A 85 -9.94 -6.53 6.80
N SER A 86 -9.00 -7.11 6.06
CA SER A 86 -9.28 -8.17 5.09
C SER A 86 -9.95 -9.40 5.73
N ARG A 87 -9.44 -9.86 6.89
CA ARG A 87 -10.02 -10.99 7.65
C ARG A 87 -11.44 -10.74 8.15
N ASN A 88 -11.84 -9.48 8.25
CA ASN A 88 -13.18 -9.09 8.66
C ASN A 88 -14.09 -8.72 7.48
N GLY A 89 -13.69 -9.06 6.25
CA GLY A 89 -14.51 -8.88 5.05
C GLY A 89 -14.47 -7.47 4.47
N VAL A 90 -13.63 -6.56 5.00
CA VAL A 90 -13.45 -5.23 4.40
C VAL A 90 -12.69 -5.37 3.10
N VAL A 91 -13.20 -4.73 2.06
CA VAL A 91 -12.58 -4.73 0.72
C VAL A 91 -11.33 -3.84 0.73
N VAL A 92 -10.18 -4.45 1.01
CA VAL A 92 -8.86 -3.83 0.96
C VAL A 92 -7.94 -4.64 0.03
N PRO A 93 -6.88 -4.05 -0.54
CA PRO A 93 -5.89 -4.82 -1.28
C PRO A 93 -5.32 -5.94 -0.40
N GLU A 94 -5.27 -7.15 -0.95
CA GLU A 94 -4.68 -8.30 -0.27
C GLU A 94 -3.19 -8.06 0.01
N VAL A 95 -2.73 -8.39 1.22
CA VAL A 95 -1.31 -8.41 1.55
C VAL A 95 -0.74 -9.74 1.08
N LEU A 96 0.13 -9.69 0.07
CA LEU A 96 0.75 -10.86 -0.56
C LEU A 96 2.06 -11.26 0.10
N GLY A 97 2.75 -10.32 0.73
CA GLY A 97 4.07 -10.55 1.33
C GLY A 97 4.60 -9.37 2.13
N TRP A 98 5.70 -9.61 2.83
CA TRP A 98 6.40 -8.67 3.69
C TRP A 98 7.91 -8.82 3.49
N VAL A 99 8.55 -7.76 3.00
CA VAL A 99 10.00 -7.65 2.90
C VAL A 99 10.50 -7.03 4.20
N GLU A 100 11.44 -7.69 4.89
CA GLU A 100 12.02 -7.18 6.14
C GLU A 100 13.04 -6.06 5.89
N ASP A 101 13.87 -6.20 4.86
CA ASP A 101 14.87 -5.20 4.48
C ASP A 101 14.95 -5.00 2.94
N PRO A 102 14.56 -3.83 2.42
CA PRO A 102 13.92 -2.73 3.15
C PRO A 102 12.49 -3.09 3.53
N LYS A 103 12.02 -2.62 4.70
CA LYS A 103 10.63 -2.80 5.15
C LYS A 103 9.64 -2.37 4.07
N THR A 104 8.94 -3.35 3.50
CA THR A 104 8.04 -3.14 2.37
C THR A 104 6.85 -4.11 2.44
N ILE A 105 5.63 -3.56 2.39
CA ILE A 105 4.42 -4.36 2.22
C ILE A 105 4.23 -4.64 0.73
N VAL A 106 4.09 -5.91 0.37
CA VAL A 106 3.71 -6.34 -0.99
C VAL A 106 2.20 -6.59 -1.00
N MET A 107 1.48 -5.88 -1.89
CA MET A 107 0.03 -5.96 -1.97
C MET A 107 -0.44 -6.26 -3.39
N ALA A 108 -1.61 -6.88 -3.50
CA ALA A 108 -2.30 -7.04 -4.78
C ALA A 108 -2.55 -5.69 -5.44
N TRP A 109 -2.39 -5.62 -6.76
CA TRP A 109 -2.79 -4.46 -7.53
C TRP A 109 -4.30 -4.42 -7.70
N VAL A 110 -4.93 -3.30 -7.35
CA VAL A 110 -6.37 -3.08 -7.56
C VAL A 110 -6.55 -2.27 -8.83
N GLU A 111 -7.28 -2.84 -9.79
CA GLU A 111 -7.68 -2.12 -11.00
C GLU A 111 -8.78 -1.10 -10.67
N GLY A 112 -8.70 0.06 -11.31
CA GLY A 112 -9.68 1.14 -11.13
C GLY A 112 -9.04 2.51 -10.96
N GLY A 113 -9.82 3.55 -11.28
CA GLY A 113 -9.49 4.93 -10.98
C GLY A 113 -9.93 5.32 -9.57
N ARG A 114 -9.58 6.53 -9.15
CA ARG A 114 -10.02 7.14 -7.87
C ARG A 114 -11.46 7.68 -7.92
N ASP A 115 -12.22 7.31 -8.94
CA ASP A 115 -13.55 7.87 -9.18
C ASP A 115 -14.64 7.12 -8.38
N ALA A 116 -14.53 7.26 -7.07
CA ALA A 116 -15.64 7.15 -6.14
C ALA A 116 -15.46 8.24 -5.06
N GLY A 117 -15.67 9.50 -5.43
CA GLY A 117 -15.96 10.57 -4.47
C GLY A 117 -14.80 11.44 -3.95
N LEU A 118 -13.60 11.40 -4.54
CA LEU A 118 -12.57 12.38 -4.19
C LEU A 118 -12.86 13.73 -4.85
N ILE A 119 -13.11 14.74 -4.01
CA ILE A 119 -13.47 16.12 -4.39
C ILE A 119 -12.55 16.69 -5.48
N GLN A 120 -11.24 16.39 -5.42
CA GLN A 120 -10.26 16.93 -6.37
C GLN A 120 -10.50 16.47 -7.81
N GLU A 121 -10.70 15.17 -8.04
CA GLU A 121 -10.95 14.63 -9.38
C GLU A 121 -12.37 14.96 -9.85
N ALA A 122 -13.33 15.04 -8.93
CA ALA A 122 -14.67 15.55 -9.23
C ALA A 122 -14.69 17.02 -9.64
N ILE A 123 -13.82 17.87 -9.05
CA ILE A 123 -13.63 19.26 -9.46
C ILE A 123 -12.92 19.32 -10.82
N GLU A 124 -11.83 18.56 -11.00
CA GLU A 124 -11.06 18.50 -12.24
C GLU A 124 -11.93 18.05 -13.43
N ASN A 125 -12.86 17.11 -13.19
CA ASN A 125 -13.75 16.55 -14.21
C ASN A 125 -15.13 17.24 -14.29
N ALA A 126 -15.38 18.31 -13.53
CA ALA A 126 -16.70 18.95 -13.39
C ALA A 126 -17.85 17.93 -13.15
N SER A 127 -17.55 16.91 -12.34
CA SER A 127 -18.42 15.74 -12.18
C SER A 127 -19.71 16.14 -11.46
N VAL A 128 -20.84 15.91 -12.14
CA VAL A 128 -22.19 16.08 -11.60
C VAL A 128 -22.63 14.82 -10.84
N MET A 129 -23.63 14.95 -9.97
CA MET A 129 -24.20 13.80 -9.26
C MET A 129 -25.03 12.93 -10.21
N SER A 130 -24.38 12.07 -11.00
CA SER A 130 -25.05 11.07 -11.83
C SER A 130 -25.69 9.98 -10.95
N PRO A 131 -26.66 9.20 -11.49
CA PRO A 131 -27.21 8.04 -10.79
C PRO A 131 -26.12 7.05 -10.33
N ASP A 132 -25.12 6.78 -11.16
CA ASP A 132 -24.01 5.88 -10.82
C ASP A 132 -23.16 6.43 -9.67
N ARG A 133 -22.88 7.75 -9.68
CA ARG A 133 -22.14 8.41 -8.59
C ARG A 133 -22.92 8.40 -7.29
N TRP A 134 -24.24 8.57 -7.36
CA TRP A 134 -25.12 8.45 -6.20
C TRP A 134 -25.08 7.02 -5.63
N GLN A 135 -25.21 6.00 -6.48
CA GLN A 135 -25.10 4.60 -6.05
C GLN A 135 -23.72 4.29 -5.45
N ALA A 136 -22.63 4.79 -6.04
CA ALA A 136 -21.29 4.65 -5.47
C ALA A 136 -21.17 5.32 -4.09
N SER A 137 -21.84 6.46 -3.88
CA SER A 137 -21.87 7.17 -2.59
C SER A 137 -22.64 6.37 -1.53
N LEU A 138 -23.78 5.76 -1.90
CA LEU A 138 -24.52 4.86 -1.00
C LEU A 138 -23.68 3.63 -0.65
N ARG A 139 -23.04 3.00 -1.65
CA ARG A 139 -22.16 1.85 -1.41
C ARG A 139 -20.97 2.20 -0.51
N TYR A 140 -20.41 3.39 -0.65
CA TYR A 140 -19.37 3.88 0.24
C TYR A 140 -19.86 3.98 1.70
N MET A 141 -21.08 4.50 1.93
CA MET A 141 -21.66 4.57 3.27
C MET A 141 -21.92 3.18 3.87
N GLU A 142 -22.36 2.22 3.07
CA GLU A 142 -22.49 0.81 3.50
C GLU A 142 -21.15 0.22 3.91
N LEU A 143 -20.11 0.40 3.09
CA LEU A 143 -18.75 -0.06 3.40
C LEU A 143 -18.19 0.57 4.70
N LEU A 144 -18.48 1.85 4.94
CA LEU A 144 -18.12 2.50 6.20
C LEU A 144 -18.88 1.92 7.40
N ALA A 145 -20.17 1.59 7.24
CA ALA A 145 -20.95 0.95 8.29
C ALA A 145 -20.42 -0.47 8.58
N GLU A 146 -20.11 -1.24 7.53
CA GLU A 146 -19.49 -2.57 7.64
C GLU A 146 -18.16 -2.49 8.41
N LEU A 147 -17.31 -1.52 8.09
CA LEU A 147 -16.05 -1.25 8.79
C LEU A 147 -16.27 -0.94 10.29
N HIS A 148 -17.19 -0.04 10.61
CA HIS A 148 -17.45 0.37 12.00
C HIS A 148 -18.14 -0.71 12.84
N ALA A 149 -18.77 -1.71 12.22
CA ALA A 149 -19.38 -2.83 12.92
C ALA A 149 -18.34 -3.87 13.41
N ILE A 150 -17.08 -3.76 12.99
CA ILE A 150 -16.02 -4.70 13.39
C ILE A 150 -15.65 -4.45 14.86
N PRO A 151 -15.68 -5.47 15.73
CA PRO A 151 -15.28 -5.32 17.13
C PRO A 151 -13.83 -4.83 17.26
N VAL A 152 -13.61 -3.81 18.09
CA VAL A 152 -12.29 -3.17 18.26
C VAL A 152 -11.22 -4.16 18.75
N GLU A 153 -11.64 -5.19 19.50
CA GLU A 153 -10.78 -6.25 20.03
C GLU A 153 -10.07 -7.02 18.92
N LYS A 154 -10.67 -7.11 17.73
CA LYS A 154 -10.05 -7.76 16.57
C LYS A 154 -8.85 -6.98 16.03
N PHE A 155 -8.86 -5.66 16.18
CA PHE A 155 -7.72 -4.80 15.84
C PHE A 155 -6.68 -4.84 16.96
N ALA A 156 -7.10 -4.70 18.21
CA ALA A 156 -6.20 -4.78 19.36
C ALA A 156 -5.43 -6.11 19.44
N ALA A 157 -6.04 -7.22 19.01
CA ALA A 157 -5.37 -8.52 18.93
C ALA A 157 -4.35 -8.63 17.78
N ALA A 158 -4.45 -7.79 16.75
CA ALA A 158 -3.56 -7.79 15.59
C ALA A 158 -2.30 -6.94 15.80
N GLY A 159 -2.36 -5.92 16.66
CA GLY A 159 -1.24 -5.04 17.01
C GLY A 159 -1.70 -3.70 17.53
#